data_AF-A0A428N6W5-F1
#
_entry.id   AF-A0A428N6W5-F1
#
_cell.length_a   1.000
_cell.length_b   1.000
_cell.length_c   1.000
_cell.angle_alpha   90.00
_cell.angle_beta   90.00
_cell.angle_gamma   90.00
#
_symmetry.space_group_name_H-M   'P 1'
#
loop_
_entity.id
_entity.type
_entity.pdbx_description
1 polymer ?
#
loop_
_entity_poly.entity_id
_entity_poly.type
_entity_poly.pdbx_seq_one_letter_code
_entity_poly.pdbx_strand_id
1 'polypeptide(L)'
;MSDLLTIELSYNSYHLIFPRIMISILIFLGIIIIVTNVIKRVKSGNLKSYKFKFKFFVDDLDKGKLFGTAALLIIYAATLERIGFIAASVIFMFLITLLYYGDIRKKSILISISNSLATTIIVWYVFGQLFDITLP
;
A
#
# COMPACT_ATOMS: atom_id res chain seq x y z
N MET A 1 -27.95 -15.70 -28.76
CA MET A 1 -27.33 -15.88 -27.41
C MET A 1 -25.94 -15.27 -27.31
N SER A 2 -25.30 -14.94 -28.43
CA SER A 2 -23.99 -14.26 -28.49
C SER A 2 -24.04 -12.76 -28.15
N ASP A 3 -25.21 -12.12 -28.29
CA ASP A 3 -25.40 -10.68 -28.02
C ASP A 3 -25.58 -10.31 -26.54
N LEU A 4 -25.77 -11.28 -25.64
CA LEU A 4 -25.88 -11.01 -24.20
C LEU A 4 -24.51 -10.90 -23.50
N LEU A 5 -23.42 -11.19 -24.22
CA LEU A 5 -22.05 -11.16 -23.71
C LEU A 5 -21.17 -10.16 -24.48
N THR A 6 -21.71 -9.45 -25.46
CA THR A 6 -21.03 -8.37 -26.18
C THR A 6 -21.32 -7.04 -25.49
N ILE A 7 -20.56 -6.74 -24.45
CA ILE A 7 -20.54 -5.40 -23.88
C ILE A 7 -19.80 -4.50 -24.88
N GLU A 8 -20.53 -3.69 -25.64
CA GLU A 8 -19.95 -2.59 -26.44
C GLU A 8 -19.34 -1.55 -25.48
N LEU A 9 -18.12 -1.82 -25.04
CA LEU A 9 -17.33 -0.87 -24.28
C LEU A 9 -16.81 0.18 -25.24
N SER A 10 -17.54 1.31 -25.33
CA SER A 10 -17.02 2.51 -25.97
C SER A 10 -15.69 2.89 -25.33
N TYR A 11 -14.62 2.97 -26.12
CA TYR A 11 -13.25 3.29 -25.70
C TYR A 11 -13.18 4.53 -24.80
N ASN A 12 -14.10 5.48 -25.03
CA ASN A 12 -14.21 6.72 -24.26
C ASN A 12 -14.57 6.51 -22.77
N SER A 13 -15.23 5.41 -22.40
CA SER A 13 -15.65 5.15 -21.01
C SER A 13 -14.69 4.24 -20.25
N TYR A 14 -13.76 3.58 -20.93
CA TYR A 14 -12.90 2.54 -20.36
C TYR A 14 -12.03 3.06 -19.20
N HIS A 15 -11.51 4.29 -19.34
CA HIS A 15 -10.66 4.91 -18.32
C HIS A 15 -11.40 5.20 -16.99
N LEU A 16 -12.74 5.24 -16.99
CA LEU A 16 -13.55 5.44 -15.78
C LEU A 16 -14.00 4.13 -15.13
N ILE A 17 -13.91 3.01 -15.84
CA ILE A 17 -14.34 1.70 -15.32
C ILE A 17 -13.43 1.28 -14.16
N PHE A 18 -12.10 1.36 -14.37
CA PHE A 18 -11.14 0.98 -13.34
C PHE A 18 -11.27 1.83 -12.05
N PRO A 19 -11.29 3.19 -12.10
CA PRO A 19 -11.55 4.01 -10.93
C PRO A 19 -12.88 3.69 -10.24
N ARG A 20 -13.94 3.46 -11.01
CA ARG A 20 -15.28 3.15 -10.46
C ARG A 20 -15.30 1.82 -9.71
N ILE A 21 -14.66 0.78 -10.26
CA ILE A 21 -14.51 -0.51 -9.58
C ILE A 21 -13.70 -0.37 -8.30
N MET A 22 -12.56 0.34 -8.36
CA MET A 22 -11.71 0.58 -7.18
C MET A 22 -12.44 1.31 -6.06
N ILE A 23 -13.17 2.39 -6.38
CA ILE A 23 -13.97 3.14 -5.39
C ILE A 23 -15.06 2.25 -4.78
N SER A 24 -15.75 1.45 -5.58
CA SER A 24 -16.77 0.52 -5.11
C SER A 24 -16.19 -0.48 -4.10
N ILE A 25 -15.05 -1.08 -4.42
CA ILE A 25 -14.33 -2.01 -3.53
C ILE A 25 -13.90 -1.29 -2.23
N LEU A 26 -13.34 -0.09 -2.32
CA LEU A 26 -12.91 0.68 -1.14
C LEU A 26 -14.09 1.02 -0.22
N ILE A 27 -15.23 1.44 -0.77
CA ILE A 27 -16.45 1.72 0.00
C ILE A 27 -16.94 0.44 0.68
N PHE A 28 -16.97 -0.68 -0.04
CA PHE A 28 -17.40 -1.96 0.49
C PHE A 28 -16.52 -2.41 1.67
N LEU A 29 -15.20 -2.36 1.52
CA LEU A 29 -14.27 -2.64 2.63
C LEU A 29 -14.45 -1.66 3.80
N GLY A 30 -14.64 -0.37 3.51
CA GLY A 30 -14.90 0.65 4.53
C GLY A 30 -16.14 0.35 5.36
N ILE A 31 -17.23 -0.07 4.72
CA ILE A 31 -18.47 -0.49 5.38
C ILE A 31 -18.21 -1.72 6.26
N ILE A 32 -17.48 -2.73 5.78
CA ILE A 32 -17.13 -3.91 6.58
C ILE A 32 -16.37 -3.52 7.87
N ILE A 33 -15.40 -2.61 7.76
CA ILE A 33 -14.64 -2.12 8.92
C ILE A 33 -15.55 -1.41 9.92
N ILE A 34 -16.47 -0.56 9.44
CA ILE A 34 -17.43 0.14 10.30
C ILE A 34 -18.32 -0.88 11.01
N VAL A 35 -18.92 -1.81 10.27
CA VAL A 35 -19.84 -2.82 10.83
C VAL A 35 -19.15 -3.69 11.85
N THR A 36 -17.95 -4.20 11.56
CA THR A 36 -17.20 -5.04 12.51
C THR A 36 -16.81 -4.29 13.78
N ASN A 37 -16.43 -3.02 13.68
CA ASN A 37 -16.13 -2.19 14.84
C ASN A 37 -17.39 -1.85 15.66
N VAL A 38 -18.52 -1.60 14.99
CA VAL A 38 -19.81 -1.36 15.66
C VAL A 38 -20.28 -2.63 16.38
N ILE A 39 -20.23 -3.80 15.75
CA ILE A 39 -20.61 -5.08 16.37
C ILE A 39 -19.74 -5.37 17.59
N LYS A 40 -18.41 -5.19 17.48
CA LYS A 40 -17.48 -5.34 18.62
C LYS A 40 -17.83 -4.39 19.76
N ARG A 41 -18.20 -3.15 19.45
CA ARG A 41 -18.59 -2.11 20.43
C ARG A 41 -19.92 -2.43 21.12
N VAL A 42 -20.90 -2.94 20.38
CA VAL A 42 -22.20 -3.36 20.93
C VAL A 42 -22.03 -4.57 21.85
N LYS A 43 -21.24 -5.57 21.44
CA LYS A 43 -20.93 -6.76 22.27
C LYS A 43 -20.14 -6.43 23.54
N SER A 44 -19.34 -5.35 23.54
CA SER A 44 -18.57 -4.90 24.71
C SER A 44 -19.40 -4.12 25.75
N GLY A 45 -20.71 -3.94 25.56
CA GLY A 45 -21.64 -3.45 26.59
C GLY A 45 -21.52 -1.96 26.98
N ASN A 46 -20.57 -1.20 26.41
CA ASN A 46 -20.31 0.20 26.78
C ASN A 46 -20.79 1.20 25.71
N LEU A 47 -22.08 1.18 25.39
CA LEU A 47 -22.67 2.07 24.38
C LEU A 47 -22.73 3.56 24.79
N LYS A 48 -22.64 3.90 26.07
CA LYS A 48 -22.90 5.28 26.56
C LYS A 48 -21.70 6.09 27.01
N SER A 49 -20.54 5.49 27.34
CA SER A 49 -19.48 6.21 28.08
C SER A 49 -18.13 6.33 27.36
N TYR A 50 -17.95 5.70 26.20
CA TYR A 50 -16.70 5.86 25.47
C TYR A 50 -16.87 6.92 24.38
N LYS A 51 -16.50 8.16 24.73
CA LYS A 51 -16.35 9.29 23.78
C LYS A 51 -15.73 8.75 22.49
N PHE A 52 -16.23 9.22 21.35
CA PHE A 52 -15.67 9.02 20.02
C PHE A 52 -14.27 9.65 19.94
N LYS A 53 -13.32 9.15 20.73
CA LYS A 53 -11.91 9.49 20.62
C LYS A 53 -11.45 8.71 19.40
N PHE A 54 -11.41 9.38 18.25
CA PHE A 54 -10.53 9.00 17.16
C PHE A 54 -9.09 9.02 17.69
N LYS A 55 -8.69 7.95 18.39
CA LYS A 55 -7.28 7.67 18.67
C LYS A 55 -6.67 7.19 17.35
N PHE A 56 -6.49 8.11 16.41
CA PHE A 56 -5.76 7.86 15.16
C PHE A 56 -4.29 7.54 15.48
N PHE A 57 -3.79 8.11 16.57
CA PHE A 57 -2.51 7.82 17.17
C PHE A 57 -2.74 7.07 18.48
N VAL A 58 -2.39 5.78 18.51
CA VAL A 58 -2.27 5.00 19.75
C VAL A 58 -1.07 5.57 20.53
N ASP A 59 -1.13 5.58 21.86
CA ASP A 59 -0.10 6.23 22.70
C ASP A 59 1.31 5.65 22.53
N ASP A 60 1.43 4.44 21.94
CA ASP A 60 2.69 3.72 21.65
C ASP A 60 3.09 3.81 20.16
N LEU A 61 2.91 4.99 19.57
CA LEU A 61 3.21 5.19 18.16
C LEU A 61 4.70 5.50 17.97
N ASP A 62 5.41 4.61 17.27
CA ASP A 62 6.78 4.79 16.82
C ASP A 62 6.87 5.97 15.82
N LYS A 63 6.85 7.20 16.34
CA LYS A 63 6.93 8.44 15.55
C LYS A 63 8.14 8.44 14.62
N GLY A 64 9.25 7.84 15.05
CA GLY A 64 10.46 7.69 14.24
C GLY A 64 10.25 6.88 12.97
N LYS A 65 9.49 5.77 13.03
CA LYS A 65 9.19 4.95 11.85
C LYS A 65 8.23 5.66 10.91
N LEU A 66 7.25 6.38 11.45
CA LEU A 66 6.28 7.12 10.63
C LEU A 66 6.92 8.30 9.88
N PHE A 67 7.63 9.17 10.59
CA PHE A 67 8.34 10.28 9.95
C PHE A 67 9.47 9.78 9.05
N GLY A 68 10.17 8.70 9.45
CA GLY A 68 11.18 8.06 8.63
C GLY A 68 10.61 7.52 7.32
N THR A 69 9.47 6.84 7.34
CA THR A 69 8.79 6.34 6.13
C THR A 69 8.34 7.49 5.24
N ALA A 70 7.74 8.55 5.81
CA ALA A 70 7.31 9.72 5.06
C ALA A 70 8.48 10.42 4.36
N ALA A 71 9.61 10.61 5.06
CA ALA A 71 10.82 11.17 4.47
C ALA A 71 11.37 10.27 3.36
N LEU A 72 11.42 8.95 3.59
CA LEU A 72 11.89 7.98 2.60
C LEU A 72 11.06 7.99 1.31
N LEU A 73 9.73 8.16 1.42
CA LEU A 73 8.86 8.25 0.25
C LEU A 73 9.15 9.48 -0.61
N ILE A 74 9.38 10.63 0.04
CA ILE A 74 9.76 11.86 -0.67
C ILE A 74 11.12 11.69 -1.37
N ILE A 75 12.09 11.10 -0.67
CA ILE A 75 13.43 10.82 -1.23
C ILE A 75 13.34 9.84 -2.40
N TYR A 76 12.53 8.79 -2.28
CA TYR A 76 12.33 7.81 -3.35
C TYR A 76 11.75 8.47 -4.61
N ALA A 77 10.70 9.28 -4.47
CA ALA A 77 10.12 10.01 -5.60
C ALA A 77 11.15 10.92 -6.29
N ALA A 78 11.97 11.63 -5.52
CA ALA A 78 13.02 12.50 -6.06
C ALA A 78 14.18 11.73 -6.72
N THR A 79 14.46 10.51 -6.26
CA THR A 79 15.59 9.70 -6.76
C THR A 79 15.20 8.88 -7.99
N LEU A 80 13.91 8.59 -8.17
CA LEU A 80 13.36 7.78 -9.26
C LEU A 80 13.83 8.28 -10.63
N GLU A 81 13.70 9.58 -10.88
CA GLU A 81 14.05 10.21 -12.17
C GLU A 81 15.56 10.28 -12.41
N ARG A 82 16.38 10.22 -11.34
CA ARG A 82 17.82 10.44 -11.44
C ARG A 82 18.64 9.15 -11.60
N ILE A 83 18.25 8.07 -10.92
CA ILE A 83 19.01 6.81 -10.86
C ILE A 83 18.24 5.64 -11.51
N GLY A 84 16.98 5.86 -11.89
CA GLY A 84 16.10 4.86 -12.50
C GLY A 84 15.43 3.94 -11.48
N PHE A 85 14.32 3.32 -11.90
CA PHE A 85 13.40 2.56 -11.05
C PHE A 85 14.09 1.45 -10.26
N ILE A 86 14.95 0.63 -10.90
CA ILE A 86 15.53 -0.56 -10.25
C ILE A 86 16.45 -0.16 -9.09
N ALA A 87 17.39 0.76 -9.34
CA ALA A 87 18.34 1.19 -8.32
C ALA A 87 17.64 1.95 -7.18
N ALA A 88 16.72 2.86 -7.51
CA ALA A 88 15.95 3.61 -6.50
C ALA A 88 15.09 2.68 -5.64
N SER A 89 14.43 1.69 -6.24
CA SER A 89 13.56 0.73 -5.54
C SER A 89 14.33 -0.21 -4.63
N VAL A 90 15.49 -0.72 -5.07
CA VAL A 90 16.34 -1.58 -4.21
C VAL A 90 16.79 -0.80 -2.97
N ILE A 91 17.28 0.42 -3.16
CA ILE A 91 17.75 1.27 -2.04
C ILE A 91 16.60 1.62 -1.10
N PHE A 92 15.45 2.04 -1.64
CA PHE A 92 14.26 2.36 -0.85
C PHE A 92 13.75 1.15 -0.08
N MET A 93 13.58 0.00 -0.73
CA MET A 93 13.09 -1.22 -0.07
C MET A 93 14.06 -1.72 0.99
N PHE A 94 15.37 -1.56 0.78
CA PHE A 94 16.37 -1.90 1.78
C PHE A 94 16.24 -0.99 3.02
N LEU A 95 16.24 0.33 2.81
CA LEU A 95 16.15 1.32 3.88
C LEU A 95 14.83 1.22 4.66
N ILE A 96 13.70 1.00 3.97
CA ILE A 96 12.41 0.88 4.63
C ILE A 96 12.35 -0.42 5.45
N THR A 97 12.85 -1.54 4.92
CA THR A 97 12.87 -2.81 5.66
C THR A 97 13.75 -2.68 6.91
N LEU A 98 14.90 -2.01 6.80
CA LEU A 98 15.79 -1.74 7.93
C LEU A 98 15.14 -0.82 8.98
N LEU A 99 14.46 0.25 8.54
CA LEU A 99 13.74 1.18 9.42
C LEU A 99 12.65 0.47 10.22
N TYR A 100 11.93 -0.46 9.60
CA TYR A 100 10.87 -1.22 10.25
C TYR A 100 11.42 -2.27 11.22
N TYR A 101 12.54 -2.91 10.90
CA TYR A 101 13.17 -3.90 11.76
C TYR A 101 13.79 -3.25 13.02
N GLY A 102 14.29 -2.01 12.91
CA GLY A 102 14.77 -1.20 14.04
C GLY A 102 16.05 -1.71 14.73
N ASP A 103 16.67 -2.77 14.19
CA ASP A 103 17.84 -3.42 14.77
C ASP A 103 18.80 -3.88 13.65
N ILE A 104 20.07 -3.47 13.78
CA ILE A 104 21.13 -3.62 12.77
C ILE A 104 21.93 -4.92 13.01
N ARG A 105 21.24 -6.02 13.26
CA ARG A 105 21.85 -7.36 13.34
C ARG A 105 22.16 -7.90 11.93
N LYS A 106 23.21 -8.74 11.82
CA LYS A 106 23.59 -9.41 10.55
C LYS A 106 22.41 -10.14 9.88
N LYS A 107 21.54 -10.78 10.67
CA LYS A 107 20.32 -11.44 10.16
C LYS A 107 19.32 -10.44 9.57
N SER A 108 19.11 -9.29 10.23
CA SER A 108 18.22 -8.22 9.77
C SER A 108 18.68 -7.63 8.44
N ILE A 109 19.99 -7.42 8.29
CA ILE A 109 20.59 -6.92 7.05
C ILE A 109 20.39 -7.92 5.91
N LEU A 110 20.65 -9.22 6.14
CA LEU A 110 20.45 -10.25 5.13
C LEU A 110 18.99 -10.36 4.68
N ILE A 111 18.05 -10.31 5.63
CA ILE A 111 16.61 -10.30 5.33
C ILE A 111 16.25 -9.05 4.52
N SER A 112 16.77 -7.89 4.89
CA SER A 112 16.51 -6.63 4.19
C SER A 112 17.01 -6.65 2.75
N ILE A 113 18.21 -7.19 2.51
CA ILE A 113 18.78 -7.33 1.15
C ILE A 113 17.94 -8.31 0.31
N SER A 114 17.61 -9.47 0.87
CA SER A 114 16.80 -10.47 0.17
C SER A 114 15.42 -9.91 -0.18
N ASN A 115 14.76 -9.25 0.77
CA ASN A 115 13.46 -8.61 0.58
C ASN A 115 13.54 -7.53 -0.50
N SER A 116 14.52 -6.62 -0.43
CA SER A 116 14.64 -5.52 -1.39
C SER A 116 14.85 -6.01 -2.83
N LEU A 117 15.66 -7.05 -3.02
CA LEU A 117 15.89 -7.63 -4.33
C LEU A 117 14.65 -8.36 -4.84
N ALA A 118 14.06 -9.24 -4.01
CA ALA A 118 12.88 -10.02 -4.39
C ALA A 118 11.72 -9.11 -4.77
N THR A 119 11.40 -8.11 -3.93
CA THR A 119 10.30 -7.18 -4.21
C THR A 119 10.57 -6.36 -5.47
N THR A 120 11.79 -5.83 -5.66
CA THR A 120 12.08 -5.01 -6.84
C THR A 120 11.98 -5.82 -8.13
N ILE A 121 12.51 -7.06 -8.15
CA ILE A 121 12.45 -7.94 -9.32
C ILE A 121 11.01 -8.32 -9.65
N ILE A 122 10.20 -8.66 -8.65
CA ILE A 122 8.79 -9.02 -8.86
C ILE A 122 8.02 -7.84 -9.44
N VAL A 123 8.17 -6.63 -8.88
CA VAL A 123 7.48 -5.44 -9.39
C VAL A 123 7.95 -5.12 -10.81
N TRP A 124 9.26 -5.15 -11.07
CA TRP A 124 9.79 -4.95 -12.42
C TRP A 124 9.22 -5.97 -13.42
N TYR A 125 9.13 -7.25 -13.05
CA TYR A 125 8.57 -8.29 -13.92
C TYR A 125 7.08 -8.06 -14.18
N VAL A 126 6.29 -7.79 -13.15
CA VAL A 126 4.85 -7.57 -13.28
C VAL A 126 4.56 -6.32 -14.13
N PHE A 127 5.20 -5.19 -13.84
CA PHE A 127 4.90 -3.96 -14.59
C PHE A 127 5.55 -3.95 -15.98
N GLY A 128 6.80 -4.41 -16.09
CA GLY A 128 7.55 -4.38 -17.34
C GLY A 128 7.19 -5.47 -18.33
N GLN A 129 6.89 -6.70 -17.88
CA GLN A 129 6.61 -7.84 -18.76
C GLN A 129 5.13 -8.23 -18.79
N LEU A 130 4.44 -8.23 -17.65
CA LEU A 130 3.04 -8.66 -17.62
C LEU A 130 2.10 -7.54 -18.11
N PHE A 131 2.43 -6.28 -17.82
CA PHE A 131 1.59 -5.14 -18.16
C PHE A 131 2.14 -4.26 -19.29
N ASP A 132 3.34 -4.51 -19.80
CA ASP A 132 4.03 -3.69 -20.82
C ASP A 132 4.05 -2.18 -20.47
N ILE A 133 4.12 -1.87 -19.16
CA ILE A 133 4.23 -0.49 -18.67
C ILE A 133 5.71 -0.16 -18.50
N THR A 134 6.18 0.85 -19.22
CA THR A 134 7.56 1.36 -19.06
C THR A 134 7.73 2.02 -17.71
N LEU A 135 8.63 1.47 -16.90
CA LEU A 135 9.07 2.07 -15.64
C LEU A 135 10.21 3.08 -15.93
N PRO A 136 10.24 4.24 -15.25
CA PRO A 136 11.27 5.26 -15.43
C PRO A 136 12.67 4.83 -15.00
#